data_AF-A0A8K0EIA0-F1
#
_entry.id   AF-A0A8K0EIA0-F1
#
_cell.length_a   1.000
_cell.length_b   1.000
_cell.length_c   1.000
_cell.angle_alpha   90.00
_cell.angle_beta   90.00
_cell.angle_gamma   90.00
#
_symmetry.space_group_name_H-M   'P 1'
#
loop_
_entity.id
_entity.type
_entity.pdbx_description
1 polymer ?
#
loop_
_entity_poly.entity_id
_entity_poly.type
_entity_poly.pdbx_seq_one_letter_code
_entity_poly.pdbx_strand_id
1 'polypeptide(L)'
;MKVYTCALLVVVLMAAAKESSAADYEYKGCYVKDDDGFPLSKKDPKMSVDMCVQHCKEQEKPYAGIIKEQCGCDTQRTMTVVMTLQFDRECNIACPVGEGTCGGKIGGRKRISVYSIAQEKRMLNLREVLGDLTDTLEKLENAYKREMGETGGFEEEMREMEDMEAEDMFEDEE
;
A
#
# COMPACT_ATOMS: atom_id res chain seq x y z
N MET A 1 -16.51 -50.71 -18.61
CA MET A 1 -16.27 -50.64 -17.15
C MET A 1 -15.02 -49.83 -16.74
N LYS A 2 -14.36 -49.07 -17.63
CA LYS A 2 -13.18 -48.22 -17.27
C LYS A 2 -13.49 -46.71 -17.12
N VAL A 3 -14.70 -46.30 -17.51
CA VAL A 3 -15.11 -44.88 -17.51
C VAL A 3 -15.60 -44.44 -16.12
N TYR A 4 -16.29 -45.33 -15.41
CA TYR A 4 -16.82 -45.08 -14.05
C TYR A 4 -15.71 -44.94 -13.00
N THR A 5 -14.57 -45.57 -13.20
CA THR A 5 -13.40 -45.47 -12.30
C THR A 5 -12.69 -44.13 -12.42
N CYS A 6 -12.62 -43.54 -13.62
CA CYS A 6 -12.08 -42.19 -13.80
C CYS A 6 -13.01 -41.12 -13.23
N ALA A 7 -14.32 -41.26 -13.44
CA ALA A 7 -15.30 -40.31 -12.88
C ALA A 7 -15.29 -40.31 -11.35
N LEU A 8 -15.23 -41.49 -10.71
CA LEU A 8 -15.10 -41.59 -9.25
C LEU A 8 -13.77 -41.02 -8.73
N LEU A 9 -12.65 -41.24 -9.44
CA LEU A 9 -11.36 -40.64 -9.09
C LEU A 9 -11.38 -39.12 -9.19
N VAL A 10 -12.01 -38.55 -10.22
CA VAL A 10 -12.17 -37.09 -10.35
C VAL A 10 -13.05 -36.53 -9.23
N VAL A 11 -14.14 -37.20 -8.87
CA VAL A 11 -15.01 -36.78 -7.76
C VAL A 11 -14.29 -36.87 -6.40
N VAL A 12 -13.47 -37.90 -6.18
CA VAL A 12 -12.66 -38.04 -4.96
C VAL A 12 -11.54 -37.00 -4.90
N LEU A 13 -10.92 -36.66 -6.03
CA LEU A 13 -9.93 -35.58 -6.12
C LEU A 13 -10.57 -34.20 -5.88
N MET A 14 -11.78 -33.98 -6.39
CA MET A 14 -12.53 -32.73 -6.16
C MET A 14 -13.01 -32.61 -4.70
N ALA A 15 -13.41 -33.72 -4.06
CA ALA A 15 -13.80 -33.73 -2.64
C ALA A 15 -12.61 -33.61 -1.66
N ALA A 16 -11.39 -33.93 -2.11
CA ALA A 16 -10.15 -33.79 -1.34
C ALA A 16 -9.49 -32.41 -1.50
N ALA A 17 -10.04 -31.51 -2.32
CA ALA A 17 -9.76 -30.09 -2.22
C ALA A 17 -10.48 -29.53 -0.98
N LYS A 18 -10.01 -29.95 0.20
CA LYS A 18 -10.18 -29.15 1.40
C LYS A 18 -9.50 -27.83 1.05
N GLU A 19 -10.29 -26.80 0.80
CA GLU A 19 -9.84 -25.42 0.90
C GLU A 19 -9.22 -25.29 2.28
N SER A 20 -7.93 -25.57 2.34
CA SER A 20 -7.03 -24.71 3.07
C SER A 20 -7.24 -23.34 2.44
N SER A 21 -8.27 -22.62 2.87
CA SER A 21 -8.21 -21.18 2.92
C SER A 21 -7.06 -20.90 3.88
N ALA A 22 -5.83 -21.01 3.36
CA ALA A 22 -4.69 -20.39 3.99
C ALA A 22 -5.13 -18.94 4.09
N ALA A 23 -5.47 -18.53 5.30
CA ALA A 23 -6.09 -17.24 5.56
C ALA A 23 -5.32 -16.19 4.74
N ASP A 24 -6.04 -15.42 3.90
CA ASP A 24 -5.48 -14.37 3.03
C ASP A 24 -4.98 -13.16 3.86
N TYR A 25 -4.64 -13.39 5.12
CA TYR A 25 -4.28 -12.38 6.10
C TYR A 25 -3.27 -12.93 7.12
N GLU A 26 -2.46 -12.03 7.67
CA GLU A 26 -1.48 -12.34 8.71
C GLU A 26 -1.71 -11.42 9.91
N TYR A 27 -1.72 -11.99 11.12
CA TYR A 27 -1.81 -11.21 12.35
C TYR A 27 -0.53 -10.39 12.57
N LYS A 28 -0.65 -9.07 12.67
CA LYS A 28 0.50 -8.17 12.87
C LYS A 28 0.71 -7.75 14.32
N GLY A 29 -0.29 -7.95 15.18
CA GLY A 29 -0.15 -7.74 16.62
C GLY A 29 -1.33 -7.02 17.26
N CYS A 30 -1.16 -6.78 18.56
CA CYS A 30 -2.09 -6.03 19.39
C CYS A 30 -1.62 -4.59 19.58
N TYR A 31 -2.53 -3.63 19.43
CA TYR A 31 -2.20 -2.22 19.57
C TYR A 31 -3.19 -1.48 20.46
N VAL A 32 -2.74 -0.38 21.05
CA VAL A 32 -3.65 0.57 21.71
C VAL A 32 -4.48 1.30 20.65
N LYS A 33 -5.79 1.38 20.88
CA LYS A 33 -6.68 2.25 20.08
C LYS A 33 -7.01 3.50 20.87
N ASP A 34 -6.33 4.59 20.53
CA ASP A 34 -6.68 5.94 20.96
C ASP A 34 -7.63 6.61 19.95
N ASP A 35 -8.19 7.76 20.29
CA ASP A 35 -9.25 8.40 19.48
C ASP A 35 -8.72 8.82 18.10
N ASP A 36 -7.50 9.36 18.01
CA ASP A 36 -6.82 9.71 16.75
C ASP A 36 -6.20 8.52 16.00
N GLY A 37 -6.26 7.32 16.60
CA GLY A 37 -5.69 6.11 16.04
C GLY A 37 -6.53 5.49 14.92
N PHE A 38 -6.16 4.28 14.53
CA PHE A 38 -6.80 3.43 13.52
C PHE A 38 -8.33 3.62 13.35
N PRO A 39 -8.84 4.10 12.20
CA PRO A 39 -10.25 4.47 12.03
C PRO A 39 -11.14 3.23 11.91
N LEU A 40 -12.30 3.26 12.58
CA LEU A 40 -13.31 2.20 12.52
C LEU A 40 -14.38 2.58 11.50
N SER A 41 -14.66 1.71 10.53
CA SER A 41 -15.54 1.99 9.38
C SER A 41 -16.74 1.04 9.26
N LYS A 42 -16.75 -0.10 9.97
CA LYS A 42 -17.85 -1.06 9.95
C LYS A 42 -18.14 -1.57 11.35
N LYS A 43 -19.42 -1.86 11.63
CA LYS A 43 -19.85 -2.56 12.84
C LYS A 43 -20.78 -3.70 12.46
N ASP A 44 -20.51 -4.89 12.98
CA ASP A 44 -21.35 -6.07 12.77
C ASP A 44 -21.37 -6.95 14.04
N PRO A 45 -22.54 -7.35 14.55
CA PRO A 45 -22.64 -8.24 15.72
C PRO A 45 -22.06 -9.63 15.47
N LYS A 46 -21.92 -10.04 14.21
CA LYS A 46 -21.27 -11.28 13.77
C LYS A 46 -19.91 -11.00 13.14
N MET A 47 -19.12 -10.11 13.74
CA MET A 47 -17.79 -9.79 13.25
C MET A 47 -16.87 -11.03 13.26
N SER A 48 -16.10 -11.20 12.19
CA SER A 48 -15.01 -12.16 12.07
C SER A 48 -13.79 -11.48 11.45
N VAL A 49 -12.62 -12.13 11.55
CA VAL A 49 -11.41 -11.65 10.89
C VAL A 49 -11.60 -11.59 9.38
N ASP A 50 -12.10 -12.68 8.78
CA ASP A 50 -12.39 -12.76 7.34
C ASP A 50 -13.27 -11.61 6.87
N MET A 51 -14.35 -11.31 7.60
CA MET A 51 -15.30 -10.26 7.22
C MET A 51 -14.63 -8.88 7.20
N CYS A 52 -13.80 -8.59 8.20
CA CYS A 52 -13.10 -7.30 8.25
C CYS A 52 -12.01 -7.23 7.17
N VAL A 53 -11.28 -8.31 6.94
CA VAL A 53 -10.27 -8.41 5.88
C VAL A 53 -10.91 -8.19 4.51
N GLN A 54 -12.04 -8.84 4.20
CA GLN A 54 -12.72 -8.62 2.92
C GLN A 54 -13.20 -7.16 2.77
N HIS A 55 -13.78 -6.57 3.82
CA HIS A 55 -14.20 -5.17 3.83
C HIS A 55 -13.05 -4.19 3.55
N CYS A 56 -11.87 -4.46 4.09
CA CYS A 56 -10.70 -3.61 3.85
C CYS A 56 -10.02 -3.87 2.50
N LYS A 57 -10.14 -5.09 1.98
CA LYS A 57 -9.75 -5.44 0.60
C LYS A 57 -10.58 -4.67 -0.42
N GLU A 58 -11.89 -4.54 -0.21
CA GLU A 58 -12.80 -3.74 -1.04
C GLU A 58 -12.49 -2.24 -1.00
N GLN A 59 -11.88 -1.76 0.09
CA GLN A 59 -11.44 -0.37 0.25
C GLN A 59 -9.98 -0.12 -0.18
N GLU A 60 -9.33 -1.13 -0.75
CA GLU A 60 -7.92 -1.06 -1.17
C GLU A 60 -6.97 -0.63 -0.03
N LYS A 61 -7.28 -1.05 1.21
CA LYS A 61 -6.46 -0.78 2.39
C LYS A 61 -5.72 -2.04 2.83
N PRO A 62 -4.40 -1.99 3.04
CA PRO A 62 -3.60 -3.18 3.34
C PRO A 62 -3.76 -3.72 4.76
N TYR A 63 -4.35 -2.96 5.69
CA TYR A 63 -4.52 -3.38 7.08
C TYR A 63 -5.98 -3.34 7.51
N ALA A 64 -6.40 -4.40 8.20
CA ALA A 64 -7.69 -4.54 8.85
C ALA A 64 -7.50 -4.55 10.37
N GLY A 65 -8.27 -3.74 11.09
CA GLY A 65 -8.18 -3.63 12.54
C GLY A 65 -9.53 -3.88 13.18
N ILE A 66 -9.55 -4.70 14.23
CA ILE A 66 -10.79 -5.20 14.83
C ILE A 66 -10.82 -4.95 16.33
N ILE A 67 -11.97 -4.46 16.82
CA ILE A 67 -12.32 -4.26 18.23
C ILE A 67 -13.72 -4.81 18.48
N LYS A 68 -13.81 -6.04 19.03
CA LYS A 68 -15.08 -6.76 19.21
C LYS A 68 -15.91 -6.84 17.92
N GLU A 69 -16.96 -6.04 17.83
CA GLU A 69 -17.91 -5.97 16.71
C GLU A 69 -17.54 -4.89 15.69
N GLN A 70 -16.48 -4.11 15.95
CA GLN A 70 -16.07 -2.99 15.13
C GLN A 70 -14.86 -3.36 14.29
N CYS A 71 -14.89 -3.00 13.02
CA CYS A 71 -13.85 -3.20 12.04
C CYS A 71 -13.42 -1.85 11.47
N GLY A 72 -12.16 -1.74 11.13
CA GLY A 72 -11.55 -0.57 10.54
C GLY A 72 -10.53 -0.95 9.48
N CYS A 73 -10.17 0.01 8.64
CA CYS A 73 -9.23 -0.19 7.55
C CYS A 73 -8.22 0.95 7.51
N ASP A 74 -6.94 0.64 7.34
CA ASP A 74 -5.91 1.68 7.28
C ASP A 74 -4.68 1.27 6.46
N THR A 75 -3.71 2.17 6.38
CA THR A 75 -2.46 2.09 5.64
C THR A 75 -1.27 1.93 6.56
N GLN A 76 -0.11 1.60 5.98
CA GLN A 76 1.14 1.42 6.71
C GLN A 76 1.54 2.63 7.56
N ARG A 77 1.18 3.86 7.12
CA ARG A 77 1.52 5.10 7.83
C ARG A 77 0.98 5.11 9.25
N THR A 78 -0.25 4.67 9.45
CA THR A 78 -0.86 4.62 10.78
C THR A 78 -0.19 3.58 11.66
N MET A 79 0.20 2.45 11.08
CA MET A 79 0.87 1.36 11.80
C MET A 79 2.24 1.77 12.34
N THR A 80 3.00 2.58 11.60
CA THR A 80 4.35 2.97 12.00
C THR A 80 4.42 4.23 12.85
N VAL A 81 3.47 5.18 12.69
CA VAL A 81 3.58 6.52 13.31
C VAL A 81 2.65 6.70 14.49
N VAL A 82 1.48 6.08 14.49
CA VAL A 82 0.39 6.41 15.44
C VAL A 82 0.17 5.31 16.47
N MET A 83 0.49 4.06 16.11
CA MET A 83 0.02 2.90 16.86
C MET A 83 1.07 2.40 17.84
N THR A 84 0.65 2.17 19.09
CA THR A 84 1.52 1.64 20.14
C THR A 84 1.27 0.14 20.30
N LEU A 85 2.30 -0.68 20.05
CA LEU A 85 2.25 -2.13 20.21
C LEU A 85 2.04 -2.52 21.68
N GLN A 86 1.31 -3.61 21.90
CA GLN A 86 1.03 -4.22 23.21
C GLN A 86 1.27 -5.73 23.13
N PHE A 87 1.25 -6.39 24.28
CA PHE A 87 1.31 -7.86 24.31
C PHE A 87 0.07 -8.46 23.67
N ASP A 88 0.23 -9.52 22.86
CA ASP A 88 -0.87 -10.19 22.15
C ASP A 88 -1.98 -10.69 23.08
N ARG A 89 -1.64 -11.03 24.32
CA ARG A 89 -2.60 -11.40 25.37
C ARG A 89 -3.63 -10.29 25.66
N GLU A 90 -3.29 -9.02 25.41
CA GLU A 90 -4.21 -7.89 25.58
C GLU A 90 -5.24 -7.79 24.45
N CYS A 91 -5.07 -8.56 23.38
CA CYS A 91 -6.01 -8.67 22.29
C CYS A 91 -6.65 -10.07 22.18
N ASN A 92 -6.40 -10.98 23.12
CA ASN A 92 -6.85 -12.37 23.10
C ASN A 92 -8.37 -12.55 23.38
N ILE A 93 -9.17 -11.61 22.88
CA ILE A 93 -10.62 -11.66 22.90
C ILE A 93 -11.04 -12.28 21.57
N ALA A 94 -11.72 -13.41 21.64
CA ALA A 94 -12.23 -14.10 20.46
C ALA A 94 -13.20 -13.22 19.68
N CYS A 95 -13.18 -13.37 18.36
CA CYS A 95 -14.19 -12.77 17.50
C CYS A 95 -15.59 -13.33 17.80
N PRO A 96 -16.65 -12.54 17.60
CA PRO A 96 -18.03 -13.02 17.75
C PRO A 96 -18.34 -14.28 16.95
N VAL A 97 -17.80 -14.40 15.74
CA VAL A 97 -17.88 -15.62 14.92
C VAL A 97 -16.55 -15.89 14.23
N GLY A 98 -16.32 -17.15 13.83
CA GLY A 98 -15.10 -17.58 13.15
C GLY A 98 -13.91 -17.77 14.09
N GLU A 99 -12.73 -17.89 13.49
CA GLU A 99 -11.46 -18.03 14.22
C GLU A 99 -10.72 -16.69 14.27
N GLY A 100 -9.81 -16.56 15.25
CA GLY A 100 -8.95 -15.39 15.43
C GLY A 100 -9.37 -14.46 16.57
N THR A 101 -8.57 -13.41 16.74
CA THR A 101 -8.68 -12.44 17.83
C THR A 101 -9.19 -11.10 17.32
N CYS A 102 -10.16 -10.54 18.02
CA CYS A 102 -10.85 -9.31 17.63
C CYS A 102 -10.59 -8.14 18.58
N GLY A 103 -9.63 -8.25 19.50
CA GLY A 103 -9.35 -7.19 20.47
C GLY A 103 -10.57 -6.81 21.31
N GLY A 104 -10.49 -5.69 22.02
CA GLY A 104 -11.61 -5.23 22.85
C GLY A 104 -11.21 -4.22 23.90
N LYS A 105 -11.84 -4.29 25.06
CA LYS A 105 -11.60 -3.34 26.16
C LYS A 105 -11.02 -4.10 27.35
N ILE A 106 -9.78 -3.79 27.71
CA ILE A 106 -9.07 -4.38 28.86
C ILE A 106 -8.64 -3.24 29.78
N GLY A 107 -8.97 -3.33 31.07
CA GLY A 107 -8.58 -2.32 32.06
C GLY A 107 -9.05 -0.91 31.70
N GLY A 108 -10.19 -0.76 31.03
CA GLY A 108 -10.72 0.54 30.61
C GLY A 108 -10.19 1.06 29.27
N ARG A 109 -9.11 0.49 28.74
CA ARG A 109 -8.49 0.95 27.48
C ARG A 109 -8.89 0.06 26.31
N LYS A 110 -9.00 0.64 25.11
CA LYS A 110 -9.31 -0.10 23.89
C LYS A 110 -8.03 -0.74 23.33
N ARG A 111 -8.19 -1.94 22.81
CA ARG A 111 -7.16 -2.78 22.19
C ARG A 111 -7.67 -3.24 20.84
N ILE A 112 -6.87 -3.04 19.81
CA ILE A 112 -7.21 -3.39 18.44
C ILE A 112 -6.28 -4.50 17.97
N SER A 113 -6.89 -5.57 17.45
CA SER A 113 -6.17 -6.64 16.76
C SER A 113 -6.00 -6.23 15.31
N VAL A 114 -4.76 -6.22 14.82
CA VAL A 114 -4.47 -5.81 13.45
C VAL A 114 -4.02 -7.01 12.63
N TYR A 115 -4.58 -7.10 11.43
CA TYR A 115 -4.24 -8.08 10.41
C TYR A 115 -3.80 -7.35 9.14
N SER A 116 -2.71 -7.82 8.54
CA SER A 116 -2.38 -7.45 7.15
C SER A 116 -3.17 -8.31 6.19
N ILE A 117 -3.47 -7.75 5.03
CA ILE A 117 -4.18 -8.42 3.95
C ILE A 117 -3.15 -8.80 2.90
N ALA A 118 -3.16 -10.05 2.40
CA ALA A 118 -2.16 -10.59 1.46
C ALA A 118 -2.03 -9.80 0.13
N GLN A 119 -2.94 -8.86 -0.16
CA GLN A 119 -2.74 -7.82 -1.16
C GLN A 119 -1.51 -6.92 -0.89
N GLU A 120 -0.89 -7.01 0.30
CA GLU A 120 0.42 -6.43 0.65
C GLU A 120 1.44 -6.63 -0.48
N LYS A 121 1.50 -7.83 -1.09
CA LYS A 121 2.45 -8.13 -2.18
C LYS A 121 2.19 -7.38 -3.49
N ARG A 122 0.96 -6.93 -3.77
CA ARG A 122 0.68 -6.20 -5.02
C ARG A 122 0.83 -4.68 -4.85
N MET A 123 0.44 -4.15 -3.69
CA MET A 123 0.55 -2.72 -3.39
C MET A 123 1.96 -2.28 -2.94
N LEU A 124 2.74 -3.14 -2.28
CA LEU A 124 4.16 -2.85 -2.00
C LEU A 124 4.98 -2.84 -3.29
N ASN A 125 4.76 -3.82 -4.18
CA ASN A 125 5.39 -3.84 -5.49
C ASN A 125 5.07 -2.57 -6.30
N LEU A 126 3.86 -2.00 -6.18
CA LEU A 126 3.53 -0.76 -6.87
C LEU A 126 4.31 0.45 -6.31
N ARG A 127 4.56 0.51 -4.99
CA ARG A 127 5.39 1.58 -4.41
C ARG A 127 6.87 1.44 -4.75
N GLU A 128 7.37 0.21 -4.78
CA GLU A 128 8.74 -0.10 -5.20
C GLU A 128 8.93 0.26 -6.69
N VAL A 129 7.99 -0.13 -7.55
CA VAL A 129 7.93 0.26 -8.97
C VAL A 129 7.79 1.77 -9.15
N LEU A 130 6.99 2.44 -8.32
CA LEU A 130 6.87 3.91 -8.36
C LEU A 130 8.18 4.59 -7.94
N GLY A 131 8.90 4.06 -6.95
CA GLY A 131 10.23 4.53 -6.55
C GLY A 131 11.26 4.38 -7.67
N ASP A 132 11.33 3.18 -8.27
CA ASP A 132 12.20 2.91 -9.42
C ASP A 132 11.90 3.82 -10.61
N LEU A 133 10.62 4.12 -10.85
CA LEU A 133 10.19 5.03 -11.91
C LEU A 133 10.62 6.48 -11.64
N THR A 134 10.51 6.96 -10.39
CA THR A 134 10.97 8.30 -10.02
C THR A 134 12.48 8.45 -10.16
N ASP A 135 13.26 7.45 -9.72
CA ASP A 135 14.72 7.46 -9.86
C ASP A 135 15.16 7.42 -11.33
N THR A 136 14.42 6.69 -12.15
CA THR A 136 14.68 6.61 -13.60
C THR A 136 14.40 7.95 -14.28
N LEU A 137 13.33 8.64 -13.90
CA LEU A 137 13.00 9.97 -14.42
C LEU A 137 14.08 11.00 -14.08
N GLU A 138 14.58 10.99 -12.84
CA GLU A 138 15.65 11.91 -12.41
C GLU A 138 16.96 11.64 -13.17
N LYS A 139 17.31 10.36 -13.38
CA LYS A 139 18.48 9.97 -14.18
C LYS A 139 18.35 10.42 -15.63
N LEU A 140 17.17 10.27 -16.23
CA LEU A 140 16.88 10.72 -17.59
C LEU A 140 16.97 12.25 -17.71
N GLU A 141 16.42 12.98 -16.75
CA GLU A 141 16.48 14.45 -16.73
C GLU A 141 17.93 14.93 -16.64
N ASN A 142 18.74 14.31 -15.78
CA ASN A 142 20.15 14.64 -15.64
C ASN A 142 21.00 14.22 -16.85
N ALA A 143 20.65 13.12 -17.53
CA ALA A 143 21.29 12.72 -18.78
C ALA A 143 20.96 13.69 -19.91
N TYR A 144 19.69 14.07 -20.05
CA TYR A 144 19.23 15.05 -21.02
C TYR A 144 19.90 16.42 -20.80
N LYS A 145 20.01 16.90 -19.56
CA LYS A 145 20.74 18.14 -19.22
C LYS A 145 22.24 18.09 -19.56
N ARG A 146 22.86 16.90 -19.53
CA ARG A 146 24.27 16.71 -19.91
C ARG A 146 24.48 16.65 -21.42
N GLU A 147 23.55 16.02 -22.15
CA GLU A 147 23.62 15.94 -23.61
C GLU A 147 23.23 17.27 -24.28
N MET A 148 22.26 17.98 -23.71
CA MET A 148 21.84 19.32 -24.14
C MET A 148 22.63 20.42 -23.42
N GLY A 149 23.89 20.15 -23.05
CA GLY A 149 24.74 21.03 -22.26
C GLY A 149 24.50 22.50 -22.56
N GLU A 150 24.20 23.27 -21.51
CA GLU A 150 24.08 24.73 -21.51
C GLU A 150 23.91 25.37 -22.89
N THR A 151 22.70 25.33 -23.46
CA THR A 151 22.35 26.29 -24.53
C THR A 151 22.25 27.73 -24.00
N GLY A 152 22.84 28.02 -22.83
CA GLY A 152 23.03 29.36 -22.30
C GLY A 152 24.19 30.12 -22.97
N GLY A 153 25.02 29.47 -23.80
CA GLY A 153 26.07 30.15 -24.58
C GLY A 153 25.63 30.66 -25.95
N PHE A 154 24.52 30.16 -26.51
CA PHE A 154 24.10 30.54 -27.87
C PHE A 154 23.36 31.88 -27.93
N GLU A 155 22.73 32.32 -26.82
CA GLU A 155 22.13 33.66 -26.72
C GLU A 155 23.21 34.77 -26.53
N GLU A 156 24.37 34.43 -25.97
CA GLU A 156 25.47 35.38 -25.75
C GLU A 156 26.30 35.57 -27.03
N GLU A 157 26.60 34.49 -27.77
CA GLU A 157 27.27 34.58 -29.09
C GLU A 157 26.41 35.29 -30.17
N MET A 158 25.08 35.15 -30.11
CA MET A 158 24.18 35.85 -31.04
C MET A 158 24.09 37.35 -30.75
N ARG A 159 24.28 37.76 -29.48
CA ARG A 159 24.30 39.17 -29.08
C ARG A 159 25.59 39.88 -29.48
N GLU A 160 26.73 39.19 -29.40
CA GLU A 160 28.03 39.76 -29.82
C GLU A 160 28.15 39.93 -31.34
N MET A 161 27.38 39.16 -32.13
CA MET A 161 27.34 39.30 -33.59
C MET A 161 26.45 40.47 -34.06
N GLU A 162 25.36 40.78 -33.34
CA GLU A 162 24.49 41.93 -33.64
C GLU A 162 25.16 43.28 -33.33
N ASP A 163 26.05 43.34 -32.33
CA ASP A 163 26.78 44.57 -31.99
C ASP A 163 27.90 44.90 -32.99
N MET A 164 28.39 43.91 -33.76
CA MET A 164 29.45 44.11 -34.77
C MET A 164 28.91 44.64 -36.12
N GLU A 165 27.63 44.43 -36.45
CA GLU A 165 27.01 44.98 -37.67
C GLU A 165 26.59 46.46 -37.52
N ALA A 166 26.62 47.02 -36.30
CA ALA A 166 26.20 48.40 -36.04
C ALA A 166 27.32 49.45 -36.20
N GLU A 167 28.60 49.05 -36.20
CA GLU A 167 29.73 50.00 -36.26
C GLU A 167 30.28 50.26 -37.68
N ASP A 168 29.91 49.47 -38.69
CA ASP A 168 30.45 49.58 -40.06
C ASP A 168 29.58 50.40 -41.04
N MET A 169 28.59 51.17 -40.55
CA MET A 169 27.66 51.96 -41.39
C MET A 169 27.76 53.49 -41.26
N PHE A 170 28.76 54.03 -40.55
CA PHE A 170 28.93 55.48 -40.37
C PHE A 170 30.33 56.00 -40.72
N GLU A 171 30.90 55.55 -41.83
CA GLU A 171 31.97 56.28 -42.52
C GLU A 171 31.70 56.24 -44.03
N ASP A 172 30.74 57.05 -44.49
CA ASP A 172 30.70 57.60 -45.85
C ASP A 172 29.43 58.44 -46.02
N GLU A 173 29.47 59.72 -45.62
CA GLU A 173 28.73 60.77 -46.32
C GLU A 173 29.39 62.13 -46.02
N GLU A 174 30.06 62.65 -47.06
CA GLU A 174 30.65 63.99 -47.22
C GLU A 174 29.63 65.13 -47.08
#